data_AF-A0A534XFY1-F1
#
_entry.id   AF-A0A534XFY1-F1
#
_cell.length_a   1.000
_cell.length_b   1.000
_cell.length_c   1.000
_cell.angle_alpha   90.00
_cell.angle_beta   90.00
_cell.angle_gamma   90.00
#
_symmetry.space_group_name_H-M   'P 1'
#
loop_
_entity.id
_entity.type
_entity.pdbx_description
1 polymer ?
#
loop_
_entity_poly.entity_id
_entity_poly.type
_entity_poly.pdbx_seq_one_letter_code
_entity_poly.pdbx_strand_id
1 'polypeptide(L)' 'FNVRGEPIVCTPRDAYLCFMRTEMDHLVLGPFLLDKASQPPLRDDVDWRSEYQLD' A
#
# COMPACT_ATOMS: atom_id res chain seq x y z
N PHE A 1 -3.82 7.18 -4.18
CA PHE A 1 -4.40 6.98 -2.83
C PHE A 1 -3.25 6.93 -1.83
N ASN A 2 -3.53 6.99 -0.54
CA ASN A 2 -2.54 6.91 0.52
C ASN A 2 -3.21 6.40 1.80
N VAL A 3 -2.40 6.00 2.78
CA VAL A 3 -2.85 5.95 4.19
C VAL A 3 -2.73 7.35 4.77
N ARG A 4 -3.58 7.70 5.74
CA ARG A 4 -3.52 8.99 6.44
C ARG A 4 -2.09 9.19 6.98
N GLY A 5 -1.46 10.31 6.62
CA GLY A 5 -0.10 10.66 7.01
C GLY A 5 0.98 10.37 5.97
N GLU A 6 0.72 9.49 4.99
CA GLU A 6 1.67 9.23 3.89
C GLU A 6 1.47 10.19 2.70
N PRO A 7 2.51 10.47 1.89
CA PRO A 7 2.35 11.12 0.60
C PRO A 7 1.39 10.35 -0.34
N ILE A 8 0.79 11.05 -1.30
CA ILE A 8 0.02 10.38 -2.34
C ILE A 8 0.95 9.49 -3.16
N VAL A 9 0.54 8.23 -3.38
CA VAL A 9 1.20 7.27 -4.25
C VAL A 9 1.44 7.85 -5.65
N CYS A 10 2.70 7.76 -6.12
CA CYS A 10 3.11 8.26 -7.45
C CYS A 10 3.68 7.16 -8.36
N THR A 11 4.00 5.97 -7.84
CA THR A 11 4.53 4.86 -8.62
C THR A 11 3.72 3.58 -8.44
N PRO A 12 3.75 2.63 -9.41
CA PRO A 12 3.14 1.31 -9.25
C PRO A 12 3.60 0.56 -8.00
N ARG A 13 4.88 0.71 -7.63
CA ARG A 13 5.47 0.09 -6.44
C ARG A 13 4.86 0.66 -5.17
N ASP A 14 4.73 1.98 -5.09
CA ASP A 14 4.14 2.65 -3.93
C ASP A 14 2.66 2.30 -3.81
N ALA A 15 1.94 2.18 -4.94
CA ALA A 15 0.55 1.74 -4.97
C ALA A 15 0.40 0.36 -4.36
N TYR A 16 1.24 -0.58 -4.79
CA TYR A 16 1.22 -1.94 -4.27
C TYR A 16 1.52 -1.99 -2.77
N LEU A 17 2.55 -1.29 -2.31
CA LEU A 17 2.92 -1.27 -0.89
C LEU A 17 1.82 -0.65 -0.03
N CYS A 18 1.29 0.50 -0.44
CA CYS A 18 0.21 1.19 0.26
C CYS A 18 -1.05 0.30 0.31
N PHE A 19 -1.42 -0.35 -0.79
CA PHE A 19 -2.52 -1.32 -0.85
C PHE A 19 -2.31 -2.51 0.12
N MET A 20 -1.10 -3.06 0.15
CA MET A 20 -0.81 -4.19 1.04
C MET A 20 -0.85 -3.79 2.53
N ARG A 21 -0.75 -2.50 2.87
CA ARG A 21 -0.81 -1.96 4.25
C ARG A 21 -2.19 -1.48 4.69
N THR A 22 -3.15 -1.33 3.78
CA THR A 22 -4.54 -0.89 4.10
C THR A 22 -5.47 -2.07 4.37
N GLU A 23 -6.74 -1.83 4.70
CA GLU A 23 -7.78 -2.87 4.75
C GLU A 23 -8.50 -3.07 3.40
N MET A 24 -7.93 -2.59 2.29
CA MET A 24 -8.54 -2.74 0.97
C MET A 24 -8.47 -4.19 0.48
N ASP A 25 -9.55 -4.68 -0.11
CA ASP A 25 -9.59 -6.03 -0.68
C ASP A 25 -8.94 -6.12 -2.07
N HIS A 26 -9.10 -5.07 -2.89
CA HIS A 26 -8.67 -5.06 -4.29
C HIS A 26 -7.93 -3.79 -4.68
N LEU A 27 -6.96 -3.93 -5.59
CA LEU A 27 -6.26 -2.82 -6.25
C LEU A 27 -6.39 -2.93 -7.76
N VAL A 28 -6.93 -1.89 -8.39
CA VAL A 28 -6.88 -1.72 -9.85
C VAL A 28 -5.66 -0.86 -10.18
N LEU A 29 -4.74 -1.40 -10.96
CA LEU A 29 -3.50 -0.74 -11.35
C LEU A 29 -3.36 -0.79 -12.88
N GLY A 30 -3.93 0.22 -13.55
CA GLY A 30 -4.04 0.20 -15.01
C GLY A 30 -4.87 -1.01 -15.48
N PRO A 31 -4.35 -1.87 -16.38
CA PRO A 31 -5.07 -3.06 -16.86
C PRO A 31 -5.02 -4.25 -15.88
N PHE A 32 -4.38 -4.11 -14.72
CA PHE A 32 -4.22 -5.18 -13.74
C PHE A 32 -5.23 -5.03 -12.59
N LEU A 33 -5.81 -6.14 -12.15
CA LEU A 33 -6.61 -6.25 -10.93
C LEU A 33 -5.90 -7.19 -9.97
N LEU A 34 -5.61 -6.72 -8.77
CA LEU A 34 -4.96 -7.48 -7.71
C LEU A 34 -5.97 -7.73 -6.60
N ASP A 35 -6.15 -8.99 -6.23
CA ASP A 35 -6.85 -9.42 -5.02
C ASP A 35 -5.85 -9.61 -3.89
N LYS A 36 -6.08 -8.97 -2.74
CA LYS A 36 -5.21 -9.00 -1.58
C LYS A 36 -5.06 -10.41 -1.01
N ALA A 37 -6.12 -11.20 -1.02
CA ALA A 37 -6.09 -12.57 -0.50
C ALA A 37 -5.16 -13.49 -1.33
N SER A 38 -4.93 -13.11 -2.58
CA SER A 38 -4.03 -13.81 -3.52
C SER A 38 -2.58 -13.31 -3.47
N GLN A 39 -2.26 -12.26 -2.70
CA GLN A 39 -0.91 -11.70 -2.63
C GLN A 39 -0.09 -12.34 -1.49
N PRO A 40 1.24 -12.49 -1.66
CA PRO A 40 2.10 -12.92 -0.57
C PRO A 40 2.14 -11.86 0.54
N PRO A 41 2.36 -12.27 1.80
CA PRO A 41 2.57 -11.32 2.89
C PRO A 41 3.80 -10.44 2.59
N LEU A 42 3.72 -9.15 2.94
CA LEU A 42 4.87 -8.26 2.85
C LEU A 42 5.98 -8.78 3.77
N ARG A 43 7.17 -8.97 3.20
CA ARG A 43 8.40 -9.29 3.94
C ARG A 43 9.16 -8.00 4.18
N ASP A 44 9.80 -7.90 5.35
CA ASP A 44 10.62 -6.74 5.72
C ASP A 44 9.84 -5.42 5.66
N ASP A 45 8.57 -5.44 6.09
CA ASP A 45 7.77 -4.23 6.19
C ASP A 45 8.37 -3.35 7.28
N VAL A 46 9.24 -2.42 6.86
CA VAL A 46 9.78 -1.37 7.71
C VAL A 46 8.57 -0.62 8.28
N ASP A 47 8.58 -0.39 9.59
CA ASP A 47 7.48 0.25 10.31
C ASP A 47 7.34 1.70 9.86
N TRP A 48 6.71 1.92 8.71
CA TRP A 48 6.53 3.22 8.07
C TRP A 48 5.76 4.20 8.96
N ARG A 49 4.97 3.68 9.92
CA ARG A 49 4.30 4.51 10.93
C ARG A 49 5.28 5.26 11.82
N SER A 50 6.52 4.79 11.93
CA SER A 50 7.58 5.48 12.67
C SER A 50 8.23 6.63 11.87
N GLU A 51 8.17 6.59 10.54
CA GLU A 51 8.74 7.63 9.66
C GLU A 51 7.79 8.81 9.42
N TYR A 52 6.47 8.55 9.44
CA TYR A 52 5.46 9.58 9.19
C TYR A 52 4.59 9.74 10.45
N GLN A 53 5.11 10.49 11.43
CA GLN A 53 4.32 10.87 12.61
C GLN A 53 3.01 11.54 12.18
N LEU A 54 1.91 11.04 12.74
CA LEU A 54 0.58 11.61 12.59
C LEU A 54 0.52 12.93 13.37
N ASP A 55 0.34 14.04 12.65
CA ASP A 55 -0.30 15.23 13.22
C ASP A 55 -1.79 14.95 13.54
#